data_AF-A0A656GL99-F1
#
_entry.id   AF-A0A656GL99-F1
#
_cell.length_a   1.000
_cell.length_b   1.000
_cell.length_c   1.000
_cell.angle_alpha   90.00
_cell.angle_beta   90.00
_cell.angle_gamma   90.00
#
_symmetry.space_group_name_H-M   'P 1'
#
loop_
_entity.id
_entity.type
_entity.pdbx_description
1 polymer ?
#
loop_
_entity_poly.entity_id
_entity_poly.type
_entity_poly.pdbx_seq_one_letter_code
_entity_poly.pdbx_strand_id
1 'polypeptide(L)' 'MGELATRGVNEVLVEAGPRLAGAFARLGLVDEFQIFIAGKFLGSSARPLLDLPLAQMSEAL' A
#
# COMPACT_ATOMS: atom_id res chain seq x y z
N MET A 1 -3.59 -11.47 9.18
CA MET A 1 -2.38 -12.27 8.87
C MET A 1 -2.37 -13.61 9.59
N GLY A 2 -2.53 -13.67 10.92
CA GLY A 2 -2.49 -14.95 11.67
C GLY A 2 -3.38 -16.06 11.10
N GLU A 3 -4.64 -15.76 10.78
CA GLU A 3 -5.56 -16.74 10.16
C GLU A 3 -5.05 -17.30 8.81
N LEU A 4 -4.44 -16.45 7.97
CA LEU A 4 -3.88 -16.88 6.68
C LEU A 4 -2.68 -17.80 6.89
N ALA A 5 -1.83 -17.48 7.87
CA ALA A 5 -0.70 -18.33 8.25
C ALA A 5 -1.17 -19.70 8.78
N THR A 6 -2.24 -19.75 9.60
CA THR A 6 -2.84 -21.01 10.07
C THR A 6 -3.34 -21.88 8.92
N ARG A 7 -3.76 -21.27 7.81
CA ARG A 7 -4.17 -21.97 6.58
C ARG A 7 -3.00 -22.34 5.65
N GLY A 8 -1.76 -22.07 6.05
CA GLY A 8 -0.57 -22.37 5.25
C GLY A 8 -0.33 -21.39 4.09
N VAL A 9 -0.91 -20.20 4.13
CA VAL A 9 -0.63 -19.15 3.13
C VAL A 9 0.68 -18.46 3.52
N ASN A 10 1.71 -18.69 2.72
CA ASN A 10 3.06 -18.16 2.98
C ASN A 10 3.28 -16.77 2.40
N GLU A 11 2.63 -16.45 1.27
CA GLU A 11 2.77 -15.19 0.56
C GLU A 11 1.38 -14.62 0.24
N VAL A 12 1.24 -13.30 0.38
CA VAL A 12 -0.03 -12.60 0.15
C VAL A 12 0.22 -11.43 -0.78
N LEU A 13 -0.48 -11.43 -1.92
CA LEU A 13 -0.54 -10.28 -2.81
C LEU A 13 -1.77 -9.43 -2.47
N VAL A 14 -1.55 -8.14 -2.20
CA VAL A 14 -2.61 -7.18 -1.89
C VAL A 14 -2.90 -6.32 -3.11
N GLU A 15 -3.91 -6.71 -3.90
CA GLU A 15 -4.41 -5.92 -5.03
C GLU A 15 -5.64 -5.12 -4.62
N ALA A 16 -5.44 -3.90 -4.16
CA ALA A 16 -6.54 -3.08 -3.64
C ALA A 16 -6.36 -1.59 -3.93
N GLY A 17 -7.44 -0.84 -3.75
CA GLY A 17 -7.40 0.62 -3.83
C GLY A 17 -6.62 1.26 -2.67
N PRO A 18 -6.41 2.59 -2.73
CA PRO A 18 -5.50 3.32 -1.86
C PRO A 18 -5.82 3.21 -0.37
N ARG A 19 -7.11 3.06 -0.01
CA ARG A 19 -7.54 2.91 1.38
C ARG A 19 -7.00 1.64 2.03
N LEU A 20 -7.17 0.49 1.37
CA LEU A 20 -6.80 -0.80 1.95
C LEU A 20 -5.29 -1.02 1.87
N ALA A 21 -4.69 -0.72 0.71
CA ALA A 21 -3.24 -0.79 0.55
C ALA A 21 -2.51 0.17 1.52
N GLY A 22 -3.02 1.39 1.69
CA GLY A 22 -2.51 2.35 2.68
C GLY A 22 -2.63 1.86 4.12
N ALA A 23 -3.73 1.17 4.47
CA ALA A 23 -3.89 0.57 5.80
C ALA A 23 -2.86 -0.53 6.07
N PHE A 24 -2.56 -1.39 5.10
CA PHE A 24 -1.51 -2.42 5.23
C PHE A 24 -0.14 -1.79 5.45
N ALA A 25 0.21 -0.77 4.66
CA ALA A 25 1.46 -0.04 4.82
C ALA A 25 1.58 0.61 6.21
N ARG A 26 0.54 1.30 6.68
CA ARG A 26 0.52 1.95 8.00
C ARG A 26 0.62 0.97 9.17
N LEU A 27 0.15 -0.26 8.99
CA LEU A 27 0.23 -1.30 10.02
C LEU A 27 1.56 -2.08 9.96
N GLY A 28 2.48 -1.72 9.07
CA GLY A 28 3.75 -2.45 8.90
C GLY A 28 3.55 -3.88 8.41
N LEU A 29 2.48 -4.14 7.65
CA LEU A 29 2.13 -5.47 7.12
C LEU A 29 2.59 -5.67 5.67
N VAL A 30 3.39 -4.74 5.13
CA VAL A 30 3.93 -4.81 3.76
C VAL A 30 5.43 -4.99 3.84
N ASP A 31 5.91 -6.12 3.36
CA ASP A 31 7.34 -6.42 3.25
C ASP A 31 7.92 -5.96 1.90
N GLU A 32 7.13 -6.02 0.82
CA GLU A 32 7.55 -5.63 -0.53
C GLU A 32 6.46 -4.82 -1.25
N PHE A 33 6.87 -3.77 -1.97
CA PHE A 33 6.00 -3.01 -2.88
C PHE A 33 6.38 -3.28 -4.33
N GLN A 34 5.40 -3.71 -5.13
CA GLN A 34 5.53 -3.79 -6.59
C GLN A 34 4.77 -2.62 -7.22
N ILE A 35 5.51 -1.61 -7.69
CA ILE A 35 4.95 -0.35 -8.19
C ILE A 35 5.05 -0.31 -9.72
N PHE A 36 3.90 -0.28 -10.38
CA PHE A 36 3.79 -0.14 -11.83
C PHE A 36 3.40 1.29 -12.19
N ILE A 37 4.26 1.99 -12.94
CA ILE A 37 4.05 3.40 -13.33
C ILE A 37 3.75 3.48 -14.82
N ALA A 38 2.62 4.11 -15.15
CA ALA A 38 2.31 4.51 -16.52
C ALA A 38 2.77 5.96 -16.76
N GLY A 39 3.29 6.26 -17.95
CA GLY A 39 3.66 7.62 -18.38
C GLY A 39 2.45 8.51 -18.68
N LYS A 40 1.57 8.73 -17.69
CA LYS A 40 0.34 9.53 -17.80
C LYS A 40 0.18 10.43 -16.57
N PHE A 41 -0.31 11.64 -16.79
CA PHE A 41 -0.56 12.62 -15.74
C PHE A 41 -2.06 12.73 -15.50
N LEU A 42 -2.52 12.49 -14.27
CA LEU A 42 -3.95 12.37 -13.93
C LEU A 42 -4.53 13.62 -13.23
N GLY A 43 -3.70 14.64 -12.96
CA GLY A 43 -4.09 15.86 -12.25
C GLY A 43 -3.72 15.86 -10.77
N SER A 44 -3.60 17.06 -10.19
CA SER A 44 -3.13 17.27 -8.81
C SER A 44 -4.08 16.76 -7.73
N SER A 45 -5.37 16.63 -8.06
CA SER A 45 -6.41 16.09 -7.17
C SER A 45 -6.78 14.65 -7.48
N ALA A 46 -5.97 13.94 -8.29
CA ALA A 46 -6.18 12.52 -8.56
C ALA A 46 -6.07 11.71 -7.26
N ARG A 47 -6.67 10.52 -7.25
CA ARG A 47 -6.56 9.61 -6.10
C ARG A 47 -5.08 9.22 -5.90
N PRO A 48 -4.56 9.27 -4.67
CA PRO A 48 -3.19 8.89 -4.40
C PRO A 48 -2.99 7.38 -4.59
N LEU A 49 -1.73 6.94 -4.68
CA LEU A 49 -1.37 5.52 -4.74
C LEU A 49 -1.76 4.79 -3.45
N LEU A 50 -1.44 5.38 -2.30
CA LEU A 50 -1.77 4.90 -0.97
C LEU A 50 -2.39 6.05 -0.18
N ASP A 51 -3.41 5.76 0.62
CA ASP A 51 -3.97 6.72 1.58
C ASP A 51 -3.07 6.81 2.81
N LEU A 52 -1.97 7.58 2.68
CA LEU A 52 -0.98 7.81 3.72
C LEU A 52 -0.99 9.29 4.12
N PRO A 53 -1.17 9.63 5.42
CA PRO A 53 -1.20 11.01 5.89
C PRO A 53 0.23 11.55 6.08
N LEU A 54 1.07 11.48 5.04
CA LEU A 54 2.43 12.01 5.04
C LEU A 54 2.40 13.44 4.48
N ALA A 55 2.77 14.41 5.31
CA ALA A 55 2.91 15.81 4.94
C ALA A 55 4.38 16.23 4.77
N GLN A 56 5.30 15.59 5.49
CA GLN A 56 6.72 15.93 5.51
C GLN A 56 7.59 14.69 5.28
N MET A 57 8.78 14.89 4.70
CA MET A 57 9.72 13.78 4.46
C MET A 57 10.18 13.08 5.74
N SER A 58 10.22 13.79 6.88
CA SER A 58 10.54 13.21 8.18
C SER A 58 9.51 12.18 8.68
N GLU A 59 8.34 12.11 8.04
CA GLU A 59 7.26 11.19 8.36
C GLU A 59 7.31 9.92 7.48
N ALA A 60 8.30 9.80 6.58
CA ALA A 60 8.45 8.63 5.72
C ALA A 60 8.47 7.31 6.52
N LEU A 61 7.76 6.31 6.00
CA LEU A 61 7.69 4.94 6.53
C LEU A 61 8.93 4.13 6.18
#